data_AF-A0A0C3BTY1-F1
#
_entry.id   AF-A0A0C3BTY1-F1
#
_cell.length_a   1.000
_cell.length_b   1.000
_cell.length_c   1.000
_cell.angle_alpha   90.00
_cell.angle_beta   90.00
_cell.angle_gamma   90.00
#
_symmetry.space_group_name_H-M   'P 1'
#
loop_
_entity.id
_entity.type
_entity.pdbx_description
1 polymer ?
#
loop_
_entity_poly.entity_id
_entity_poly.type
_entity_poly.pdbx_seq_one_letter_code
_entity_poly.pdbx_strand_id
1 'polypeptide(L)'
;MSRFNGAATRTIFASKTTFDALEVDFGEETESEEERLSELDADQDSILQEPVKLTKSAIKRANLQARLERRQREKVSKTQTPTKAKIQTVTPPISPPISPSKPETTALHEPVPFSETSDQVPDPFSNTLVEEKANGKGQTVESTSVASQNVIAPVETEGFVSPVDQAPKINPETPVEPLPLPDASPRTTDRPPNGPPPTQDPEKVKKRQNALTRILWTFIMIGGFIALLLLGHAYMVLLVMLCQTLVDAEPLKSRDPWSKTLNWYFFAVTNYFLYGESIIYYFKHVVFADANLLPFVTNHRMISFTLYTIGFMGFVMSLKKGYLKQQFGLFCWVHMSLLLNVVSSHFIVNNILEGLIWFWVPASLVICNDCFAYIWGVTVGRTPLIKLSPKKTVEGFVGAFISTVIFAVFWGTYFMRFDYMICPVHDLGVSAFSSTECTPNPIFVWRTIELWKPLSICLTTLASHSVNTISYAPYQLHLLTLACFASLVAPFGGFFASGFKRAFNIKDFGHSIPGHGGMTDRMDCQFLMGIFTYVYYSSLIRVHHVTVGGILQTAVSGLTVEQQLELIRDLTRYLGKQGISVS
;
A
#
# COMPACT_ATOMS: atom_id res chain seq x y z
N MET A 1 -12.46 77.27 -17.35
CA MET A 1 -12.30 75.80 -17.32
C MET A 1 -11.45 75.48 -16.09
N SER A 2 -11.92 74.83 -15.02
CA SER A 2 -12.55 73.50 -14.89
C SER A 2 -11.54 72.39 -14.59
N ARG A 3 -11.33 72.13 -13.28
CA ARG A 3 -10.92 70.83 -12.66
C ARG A 3 -9.54 70.26 -13.09
N PHE A 4 -8.81 69.51 -12.27
CA PHE A 4 -9.05 68.95 -10.93
C PHE A 4 -7.78 69.11 -10.09
N ASN A 5 -7.91 69.24 -8.77
CA ASN A 5 -6.81 69.04 -7.82
C ASN A 5 -7.37 68.18 -6.67
N GLY A 6 -6.70 67.09 -6.30
CA GLY A 6 -7.23 66.14 -5.32
C GLY A 6 -6.42 64.85 -5.23
N ALA A 7 -6.02 64.47 -4.02
CA ALA A 7 -5.25 63.26 -3.75
C ALA A 7 -6.13 62.01 -3.83
N ALA A 8 -5.65 60.96 -4.49
CA ALA A 8 -6.30 59.65 -4.54
C ALA A 8 -5.55 58.66 -3.63
N THR A 9 -6.20 58.25 -2.54
CA THR A 9 -5.69 57.23 -1.62
C THR A 9 -5.48 55.90 -2.34
N ARG A 10 -4.26 55.34 -2.28
CA ARG A 10 -4.00 53.97 -2.77
C ARG A 10 -4.65 52.94 -1.84
N THR A 11 -5.90 52.59 -2.10
CA THR A 11 -6.53 51.39 -1.54
C THR A 11 -5.81 50.15 -2.06
N ILE A 12 -4.96 49.55 -1.21
CA ILE A 12 -4.36 48.24 -1.47
C ILE A 12 -5.46 47.20 -1.28
N PHE A 13 -6.20 46.93 -2.36
CA PHE A 13 -7.16 45.83 -2.42
C PHE A 13 -6.39 44.51 -2.53
N ALA A 14 -5.84 44.07 -1.40
CA ALA A 14 -5.21 42.76 -1.28
C ALA A 14 -6.29 41.69 -1.46
N SER A 15 -6.39 41.16 -2.68
CA SER A 15 -7.31 40.10 -3.04
C SER A 15 -7.10 38.91 -2.08
N LYS A 16 -8.09 38.63 -1.23
CA LYS A 16 -8.19 37.33 -0.57
C LYS A 16 -8.38 36.29 -1.67
N THR A 17 -7.33 35.50 -1.90
CA THR A 17 -7.31 34.47 -2.93
C THR A 17 -8.46 33.50 -2.74
N THR A 18 -9.10 33.09 -3.85
CA THR A 18 -10.32 32.28 -3.91
C THR A 18 -10.19 30.83 -3.39
N PHE A 19 -9.14 30.55 -2.61
CA PHE A 19 -8.81 29.24 -2.05
C PHE A 19 -9.34 29.02 -0.62
N ASP A 20 -9.60 30.07 0.18
CA ASP A 20 -10.38 29.96 1.44
C ASP A 20 -11.75 29.29 1.16
N ALA A 21 -12.31 29.51 -0.05
CA ALA A 21 -13.54 28.88 -0.50
C ALA A 21 -13.42 27.36 -0.76
N LEU A 22 -12.22 26.79 -0.83
CA LEU A 22 -11.95 25.36 -1.05
C LEU A 22 -11.57 24.59 0.21
N GLU A 23 -11.64 25.20 1.40
CA GLU A 23 -11.72 24.42 2.64
C GLU A 23 -13.02 23.60 2.63
N VAL A 24 -12.84 22.30 2.34
CA VAL A 24 -13.70 21.22 2.79
C VAL A 24 -13.36 21.02 4.25
N ASP A 25 -14.05 21.76 5.10
CA ASP A 25 -13.88 21.70 6.53
C ASP A 25 -14.22 20.28 7.03
N PHE A 26 -13.20 19.58 7.52
CA PHE A 26 -13.31 18.22 8.06
C PHE A 26 -13.63 18.21 9.56
N GLY A 27 -14.27 19.26 10.08
CA GLY A 27 -15.18 19.16 11.21
C GLY A 27 -14.57 19.28 12.60
N GLU A 28 -14.03 20.46 12.93
CA GLU A 28 -14.16 21.05 14.27
C GLU A 28 -14.61 22.52 14.13
N GLU A 29 -15.44 23.00 15.07
CA GLU A 29 -16.14 24.31 15.07
C GLU A 29 -17.42 24.38 14.20
N THR A 30 -18.50 25.10 14.56
CA THR A 30 -18.86 25.81 15.81
C THR A 30 -20.20 25.29 16.40
N GLU A 31 -20.30 25.24 17.73
CA GLU A 31 -21.50 24.85 18.48
C GLU A 31 -22.10 26.09 19.17
N SER A 32 -22.33 27.18 18.41
CA SER A 32 -22.53 28.53 19.00
C SER A 32 -23.51 29.47 18.28
N GLU A 33 -24.26 29.02 17.28
CA GLU A 33 -25.31 29.83 16.62
C GLU A 33 -26.73 29.26 16.75
N GLU A 34 -26.92 27.97 17.02
CA GLU A 34 -28.28 27.39 17.20
C GLU A 34 -28.90 27.69 18.58
N GLU A 35 -28.13 27.72 19.67
CA GLU A 35 -28.67 28.04 21.02
C GLU A 35 -29.29 29.46 21.12
N ARG A 36 -28.79 30.41 20.33
CA ARG A 36 -29.20 31.83 20.41
C ARG A 36 -30.59 32.12 19.80
N LEU A 37 -31.29 31.10 19.32
CA LEU A 37 -32.65 31.19 18.78
C LEU A 37 -33.69 30.36 19.56
N SER A 38 -33.29 29.70 20.65
CA SER A 38 -34.19 28.91 21.52
C SER A 38 -34.47 29.51 22.90
N GLU A 39 -33.67 30.46 23.39
CA GLU A 39 -33.79 31.04 24.74
C GLU A 39 -34.82 32.20 24.85
N LEU A 40 -35.91 32.20 24.07
CA LEU A 40 -36.93 33.26 24.11
C LEU A 40 -38.33 32.82 24.59
N ASP A 41 -38.60 31.52 24.73
CA ASP A 41 -39.92 30.98 25.12
C ASP A 41 -39.79 29.84 26.17
N ALA A 42 -39.38 30.18 27.40
CA ALA A 42 -39.61 29.36 28.60
C ALA A 42 -39.45 30.20 29.87
N ASP A 43 -40.45 30.22 30.76
CA ASP A 43 -40.39 30.90 32.06
C ASP A 43 -40.75 29.94 33.21
N GLN A 44 -40.18 30.23 34.37
CA GLN A 44 -40.43 29.70 35.72
C GLN A 44 -40.13 28.23 36.13
N ASP A 45 -39.72 28.19 37.40
CA ASP A 45 -39.81 27.14 38.42
C ASP A 45 -38.72 26.07 38.69
N SER A 46 -38.63 25.77 39.99
CA SER A 46 -37.77 24.82 40.71
C SER A 46 -36.29 25.20 40.96
N ILE A 47 -35.92 25.26 42.25
CA ILE A 47 -34.54 25.43 42.74
C ILE A 47 -34.05 24.11 43.31
N LEU A 48 -32.92 23.60 42.81
CA LEU A 48 -32.09 22.60 43.50
C LEU A 48 -30.65 22.67 42.98
N GLN A 49 -29.68 22.78 43.89
CA GLN A 49 -28.26 22.94 43.54
C GLN A 49 -27.56 21.58 43.38
N GLU A 50 -27.13 21.24 42.15
CA GLU A 50 -26.07 20.26 41.90
C GLU A 50 -24.73 20.96 41.59
N PRO A 51 -23.57 20.32 41.88
CA PRO A 51 -22.27 20.93 41.67
C PRO A 51 -21.91 21.05 40.18
N VAL A 52 -21.56 22.27 39.75
CA VAL A 52 -21.20 22.61 38.37
C VAL A 52 -20.01 21.76 37.88
N LYS A 53 -20.29 20.80 37.00
CA LYS A 53 -19.28 19.99 36.31
C LYS A 53 -18.52 20.88 35.31
N LEU A 54 -17.27 21.21 35.61
CA LEU A 54 -16.39 22.01 34.74
C LEU A 54 -16.37 21.44 33.31
N THR A 55 -16.79 22.26 32.35
CA THR A 55 -16.79 21.90 30.93
C THR A 55 -15.38 21.60 30.43
N LYS A 56 -15.26 20.65 29.50
CA LYS A 56 -13.96 20.21 28.94
C LYS A 56 -13.18 21.39 28.32
N SER A 57 -13.88 22.40 27.81
CA SER A 57 -13.33 23.66 27.31
C SER A 57 -12.67 24.51 28.41
N ALA A 58 -13.28 24.65 29.59
CA ALA A 58 -12.67 25.33 30.75
C ALA A 58 -11.38 24.62 31.20
N ILE A 59 -11.40 23.29 31.28
CA ILE A 59 -10.23 22.47 31.63
C ILE A 59 -9.12 22.60 30.56
N LYS A 60 -9.47 22.65 29.26
CA LYS A 60 -8.52 22.88 28.14
C LYS A 60 -7.88 24.28 28.23
N ARG A 61 -8.66 25.32 28.57
CA ARG A 61 -8.17 26.69 28.79
C ARG A 61 -7.24 26.80 30.00
N ALA A 62 -7.63 26.26 31.16
CA ALA A 62 -6.81 26.26 32.37
C ALA A 62 -5.45 25.56 32.17
N ASN A 63 -5.43 24.40 31.50
CA ASN A 63 -4.19 23.68 31.16
C ASN A 63 -3.30 24.44 30.16
N LEU A 64 -3.89 25.21 29.24
CA LEU A 64 -3.13 26.08 28.33
C LEU A 64 -2.50 27.26 29.09
N GLN A 65 -3.25 27.90 29.99
CA GLN A 65 -2.80 29.02 30.80
C GLN A 65 -1.66 28.60 31.75
N ALA A 66 -1.79 27.47 32.45
CA ALA A 66 -0.73 26.90 33.28
C ALA A 66 0.55 26.56 32.48
N ARG A 67 0.42 26.12 31.21
CA ARG A 67 1.57 25.90 30.31
C ARG A 67 2.24 27.21 29.87
N LEU A 68 1.49 28.28 29.70
CA LEU A 68 2.03 29.61 29.38
C LEU A 68 2.76 30.21 30.59
N GLU A 69 2.18 30.13 31.79
CA GLU A 69 2.85 30.53 33.03
C GLU A 69 4.15 29.77 33.26
N ARG A 70 4.16 28.43 33.07
CA ARG A 70 5.37 27.63 33.23
C ARG A 70 6.49 28.09 32.29
N ARG A 71 6.16 28.40 31.02
CA ARG A 71 7.10 28.99 30.05
C ARG A 71 7.55 30.42 30.41
N GLN A 72 6.71 31.21 31.08
CA GLN A 72 7.12 32.53 31.60
C GLN A 72 8.07 32.39 32.80
N ARG A 73 7.77 31.50 33.75
CA ARG A 73 8.65 31.20 34.91
C ARG A 73 10.01 30.65 34.45
N GLU A 74 10.03 29.77 33.45
CA GLU A 74 11.27 29.28 32.81
C GLU A 74 12.08 30.38 32.10
N LYS A 75 11.44 31.43 31.56
CA LYS A 75 12.13 32.60 31.02
C LYS A 75 12.71 33.48 32.12
N VAL A 76 11.93 33.82 33.15
CA VAL A 76 12.40 34.61 34.30
C VAL A 76 13.58 33.93 35.01
N SER A 77 13.50 32.61 35.20
CA SER A 77 14.57 31.80 35.79
C SER A 77 15.87 31.76 34.96
N LYS A 78 15.86 32.20 33.69
CA LYS A 78 17.05 32.32 32.84
C LYS A 78 17.60 33.74 32.75
N THR A 79 16.99 34.71 33.44
CA THR A 79 17.40 36.13 33.45
C THR A 79 18.07 36.54 34.77
N GLN A 80 18.17 35.65 35.75
CA GLN A 80 18.82 35.91 37.05
C GLN A 80 20.08 35.05 37.23
N THR A 81 21.22 35.59 36.83
CA THR A 81 22.56 35.07 37.20
C THR A 81 23.15 36.00 38.27
N PRO A 82 23.55 35.51 39.46
CA PRO A 82 24.00 36.37 40.55
C PRO A 82 25.43 36.87 40.35
N THR A 83 25.61 38.19 40.29
CA THR A 83 26.92 38.84 40.26
C THR A 83 27.65 38.69 41.60
N LYS A 84 28.94 38.35 41.59
CA LYS A 84 29.84 38.56 42.74
C LYS A 84 31.09 39.33 42.30
N ALA A 85 31.46 40.35 43.10
CA ALA A 85 32.59 41.23 42.85
C ALA A 85 33.92 40.66 43.37
N LYS A 86 35.02 41.38 43.11
CA LYS A 86 36.40 40.87 43.10
C LYS A 86 37.33 41.68 44.01
N ILE A 87 38.06 40.96 44.89
CA ILE A 87 39.17 41.41 45.77
C ILE A 87 40.12 40.20 45.88
N GLN A 88 41.46 40.28 45.91
CA GLN A 88 42.42 41.40 45.88
C GLN A 88 43.46 41.19 44.75
N THR A 89 44.75 41.54 44.97
CA THR A 89 45.89 41.41 44.04
C THR A 89 47.22 41.26 44.78
N VAL A 90 48.07 40.30 44.38
CA VAL A 90 49.54 40.33 44.52
C VAL A 90 50.16 39.63 43.28
N THR A 91 51.31 40.11 42.81
CA THR A 91 52.11 39.68 41.63
C THR A 91 53.56 40.18 41.82
N PRO A 92 54.54 39.90 40.93
CA PRO A 92 54.54 39.08 39.70
C PRO A 92 55.28 37.72 39.99
N PRO A 93 56.50 37.33 39.52
CA PRO A 93 57.29 37.65 38.32
C PRO A 93 58.00 36.46 37.59
N ILE A 94 58.70 36.80 36.50
CA ILE A 94 59.74 36.06 35.74
C ILE A 94 59.29 34.89 34.82
N SER A 95 59.59 35.11 33.54
CA SER A 95 59.72 34.18 32.39
C SER A 95 61.04 34.56 31.67
N PRO A 96 61.40 34.10 30.43
CA PRO A 96 60.93 33.02 29.55
C PRO A 96 62.15 32.10 29.19
N PRO A 97 62.63 31.82 27.94
CA PRO A 97 62.02 31.53 26.61
C PRO A 97 62.59 30.22 25.93
N ILE A 98 62.44 30.08 24.60
CA ILE A 98 63.31 29.35 23.61
C ILE A 98 62.85 27.96 23.07
N SER A 99 62.86 27.86 21.73
CA SER A 99 62.85 26.66 20.83
C SER A 99 64.19 26.65 20.03
N PRO A 100 64.65 25.63 19.25
CA PRO A 100 63.90 24.52 18.58
C PRO A 100 64.65 23.15 18.34
N SER A 101 63.99 22.22 17.62
CA SER A 101 64.49 21.25 16.60
C SER A 101 65.65 20.22 16.78
N LYS A 102 65.33 18.90 16.64
CA LYS A 102 65.91 17.79 15.77
C LYS A 102 67.44 17.46 15.75
N PRO A 103 67.93 16.32 15.15
CA PRO A 103 67.34 15.00 14.79
C PRO A 103 68.21 13.71 15.09
N GLU A 104 67.67 12.49 14.83
CA GLU A 104 68.32 11.17 14.52
C GLU A 104 69.25 10.48 15.58
N THR A 105 69.57 9.16 15.61
CA THR A 105 69.47 8.02 14.63
C THR A 105 69.29 6.61 15.26
N THR A 106 68.35 5.81 14.72
CA THR A 106 68.22 4.33 14.42
C THR A 106 69.00 3.18 15.14
N ALA A 107 68.27 2.07 15.49
CA ALA A 107 68.62 0.61 15.39
C ALA A 107 67.52 -0.30 16.06
N LEU A 108 67.23 -1.58 15.73
CA LEU A 108 67.27 -2.41 14.49
C LEU A 108 66.49 -3.76 14.70
N HIS A 109 66.18 -4.48 13.61
CA HIS A 109 65.75 -5.91 13.46
C HIS A 109 64.28 -6.39 13.48
N GLU A 110 64.05 -7.34 12.56
CA GLU A 110 62.88 -8.19 12.19
C GLU A 110 63.14 -9.67 12.63
N PRO A 111 62.37 -10.77 12.30
CA PRO A 111 61.40 -10.97 11.21
C PRO A 111 60.11 -11.78 11.54
N VAL A 112 59.37 -12.17 10.49
CA VAL A 112 58.26 -13.17 10.46
C VAL A 112 58.70 -14.39 9.61
N PRO A 113 58.05 -15.57 9.71
CA PRO A 113 57.66 -16.26 8.46
C PRO A 113 56.27 -16.95 8.49
N PHE A 114 55.86 -17.40 7.30
CA PHE A 114 54.56 -18.02 6.95
C PHE A 114 54.79 -19.39 6.28
N SER A 115 53.96 -20.40 6.54
CA SER A 115 53.66 -21.60 5.70
C SER A 115 52.67 -22.51 6.46
N GLU A 116 51.49 -22.91 5.95
CA GLU A 116 51.15 -23.76 4.78
C GLU A 116 51.40 -25.26 4.98
N THR A 117 50.33 -26.08 5.08
CA THR A 117 49.99 -27.18 4.13
C THR A 117 48.76 -28.04 4.52
N SER A 118 48.18 -28.71 3.51
CA SER A 118 47.29 -29.90 3.51
C SER A 118 45.81 -29.83 3.94
N ASP A 119 44.94 -30.21 3.00
CA ASP A 119 43.50 -30.51 3.11
C ASP A 119 43.20 -32.00 3.47
N GLN A 120 41.89 -32.32 3.62
CA GLN A 120 41.25 -33.68 3.55
C GLN A 120 41.51 -34.64 4.74
N VAL A 121 40.64 -35.58 5.14
CA VAL A 121 39.23 -35.95 4.80
C VAL A 121 38.61 -36.71 6.02
N PRO A 122 37.26 -36.86 6.17
CA PRO A 122 36.62 -37.33 7.42
C PRO A 122 36.26 -38.83 7.50
N ASP A 123 35.66 -39.23 8.64
CA ASP A 123 34.88 -40.47 8.89
C ASP A 123 35.70 -41.80 8.91
N PRO A 124 35.20 -43.00 9.36
CA PRO A 124 33.83 -43.55 9.14
C PRO A 124 33.22 -44.58 10.15
N PHE A 125 32.04 -45.11 9.77
CA PHE A 125 31.40 -46.40 10.13
C PHE A 125 30.63 -46.54 11.47
N SER A 126 29.54 -47.34 11.60
CA SER A 126 28.82 -48.18 10.61
C SER A 126 27.38 -48.59 11.04
N ASN A 127 26.43 -48.62 10.07
CA ASN A 127 25.53 -49.72 9.65
C ASN A 127 24.71 -50.56 10.71
N THR A 128 23.62 -51.30 10.39
CA THR A 128 23.38 -52.15 9.20
C THR A 128 21.91 -52.62 9.03
N LEU A 129 21.30 -52.42 7.82
CA LEU A 129 20.30 -53.23 7.04
C LEU A 129 19.04 -53.83 7.73
N VAL A 130 18.01 -54.45 7.10
CA VAL A 130 17.77 -55.18 5.80
C VAL A 130 16.30 -54.88 5.36
N GLU A 131 15.97 -54.42 4.14
CA GLU A 131 15.75 -55.09 2.81
C GLU A 131 14.59 -56.13 2.71
N GLU A 132 13.65 -55.98 1.73
CA GLU A 132 13.14 -57.03 0.79
C GLU A 132 12.23 -56.39 -0.31
N LYS A 133 11.65 -57.16 -1.25
CA LYS A 133 11.07 -56.73 -2.55
C LYS A 133 9.68 -57.34 -2.87
N ALA A 134 9.02 -56.73 -3.87
CA ALA A 134 8.22 -57.34 -4.95
C ALA A 134 6.76 -57.85 -4.75
N ASN A 135 5.86 -57.26 -5.58
CA ASN A 135 4.93 -57.91 -6.53
C ASN A 135 3.72 -58.77 -6.03
N GLY A 136 2.50 -58.47 -6.53
CA GLY A 136 1.28 -59.29 -6.33
C GLY A 136 0.01 -58.74 -7.02
N LYS A 137 -1.01 -59.58 -7.29
CA LYS A 137 -2.29 -59.24 -7.95
C LYS A 137 -3.53 -59.74 -7.18
N GLY A 138 -4.67 -59.05 -7.36
CA GLY A 138 -6.03 -59.41 -6.89
C GLY A 138 -6.86 -58.13 -6.62
N GLN A 139 -8.16 -57.93 -6.93
CA GLN A 139 -9.31 -58.82 -7.26
C GLN A 139 -9.57 -59.89 -6.19
N THR A 140 -10.76 -60.09 -5.59
CA THR A 140 -12.09 -59.41 -5.58
C THR A 140 -12.86 -59.87 -4.29
N VAL A 141 -14.15 -59.69 -3.94
CA VAL A 141 -15.43 -59.31 -4.60
C VAL A 141 -16.48 -58.82 -3.53
N GLU A 142 -17.56 -58.12 -3.93
CA GLU A 142 -18.85 -57.91 -3.20
C GLU A 142 -18.86 -57.28 -1.77
N SER A 143 -20.02 -57.12 -1.10
CA SER A 143 -21.12 -56.11 -1.28
C SER A 143 -22.19 -56.25 -0.17
N THR A 144 -23.10 -55.27 0.02
CA THR A 144 -24.33 -55.33 0.87
C THR A 144 -24.14 -55.56 2.40
N SER A 145 -25.06 -55.24 3.34
CA SER A 145 -26.27 -54.39 3.36
C SER A 145 -26.79 -54.15 4.81
N VAL A 146 -27.41 -52.99 5.05
CA VAL A 146 -28.60 -52.72 5.91
C VAL A 146 -28.73 -53.39 7.31
N ALA A 147 -28.67 -52.57 8.38
CA ALA A 147 -29.63 -52.45 9.50
C ALA A 147 -29.11 -51.38 10.51
N SER A 148 -29.81 -50.41 11.13
CA SER A 148 -31.23 -50.10 11.42
C SER A 148 -31.73 -50.47 12.84
N GLN A 149 -32.14 -49.42 13.59
CA GLN A 149 -33.00 -49.31 14.81
C GLN A 149 -32.30 -48.58 16.00
N ASN A 150 -32.82 -47.46 16.54
CA ASN A 150 -34.06 -47.17 17.32
C ASN A 150 -33.91 -47.62 18.80
N VAL A 151 -34.44 -47.00 19.88
CA VAL A 151 -35.43 -45.90 20.18
C VAL A 151 -35.09 -45.33 21.61
N ILE A 152 -35.66 -44.31 22.32
CA ILE A 152 -36.82 -43.37 22.28
C ILE A 152 -36.52 -42.11 23.16
N ALA A 153 -37.52 -41.25 23.43
CA ALA A 153 -37.54 -40.10 24.39
C ALA A 153 -38.95 -40.06 25.09
N PRO A 154 -39.57 -38.96 25.61
CA PRO A 154 -39.13 -37.65 26.19
C PRO A 154 -39.82 -37.38 27.59
N VAL A 155 -40.34 -36.16 27.89
CA VAL A 155 -41.29 -35.73 28.99
C VAL A 155 -40.70 -35.46 30.41
N GLU A 156 -40.99 -34.38 31.19
CA GLU A 156 -41.54 -33.02 30.86
C GLU A 156 -41.23 -31.84 31.87
N THR A 157 -42.03 -31.56 32.94
CA THR A 157 -42.22 -30.20 33.55
C THR A 157 -42.37 -30.02 35.10
N GLU A 158 -42.31 -28.74 35.56
CA GLU A 158 -42.68 -28.11 36.88
C GLU A 158 -41.73 -28.26 38.11
N GLY A 159 -41.61 -27.31 39.08
CA GLY A 159 -42.11 -25.92 39.20
C GLY A 159 -41.91 -25.23 40.60
N PHE A 160 -42.00 -23.88 40.65
CA PHE A 160 -42.40 -22.98 41.79
C PHE A 160 -41.43 -22.45 42.90
N VAL A 161 -41.68 -21.17 43.31
CA VAL A 161 -41.30 -20.36 44.52
C VAL A 161 -39.88 -19.78 44.76
N SER A 162 -39.86 -18.51 45.23
CA SER A 162 -38.78 -17.78 45.95
C SER A 162 -39.42 -16.74 46.91
N PRO A 163 -38.85 -16.42 48.10
CA PRO A 163 -38.78 -14.99 48.52
C PRO A 163 -37.64 -14.55 49.51
N VAL A 164 -37.15 -13.32 49.29
CA VAL A 164 -36.96 -12.20 50.28
C VAL A 164 -35.82 -12.18 51.36
N ASP A 165 -34.89 -11.23 51.14
CA ASP A 165 -34.26 -10.20 52.02
C ASP A 165 -33.44 -10.42 53.33
N GLN A 166 -32.55 -9.42 53.50
CA GLN A 166 -32.09 -8.72 54.73
C GLN A 166 -30.79 -9.13 55.47
N ALA A 167 -30.13 -8.08 55.99
CA ALA A 167 -28.97 -8.05 56.91
C ALA A 167 -29.19 -6.86 57.88
N PRO A 168 -28.62 -6.82 59.11
CA PRO A 168 -27.28 -6.19 59.26
C PRO A 168 -26.41 -6.60 60.49
N LYS A 169 -25.14 -6.13 60.46
CA LYS A 169 -24.21 -5.70 61.54
C LYS A 169 -24.37 -6.15 63.02
N ILE A 170 -23.24 -6.44 63.68
CA ILE A 170 -22.84 -5.89 65.01
C ILE A 170 -21.32 -6.13 65.30
N ASN A 171 -20.71 -5.22 66.07
CA ASN A 171 -19.39 -5.24 66.77
C ASN A 171 -19.68 -4.69 68.20
N PRO A 172 -18.88 -4.90 69.29
CA PRO A 172 -17.40 -4.84 69.36
C PRO A 172 -16.71 -5.76 70.41
N GLU A 173 -15.40 -5.60 70.67
CA GLU A 173 -14.79 -5.21 71.98
C GLU A 173 -13.25 -5.43 72.04
N THR A 174 -12.54 -4.64 72.87
CA THR A 174 -11.10 -4.73 73.20
C THR A 174 -10.86 -4.25 74.64
N PRO A 175 -9.78 -4.72 75.31
CA PRO A 175 -8.58 -3.89 75.58
C PRO A 175 -7.28 -4.64 75.13
N VAL A 176 -6.02 -4.44 75.56
CA VAL A 176 -5.37 -3.72 76.69
C VAL A 176 -3.98 -3.18 76.27
N GLU A 177 -3.34 -2.37 77.12
CA GLU A 177 -1.98 -1.79 77.01
C GLU A 177 -1.00 -2.39 78.09
N PRO A 178 0.28 -1.95 78.31
CA PRO A 178 0.94 -0.66 77.98
C PRO A 178 2.39 -0.69 77.41
N LEU A 179 2.89 0.50 77.05
CA LEU A 179 4.28 0.79 76.63
C LEU A 179 5.16 1.42 77.75
N PRO A 180 6.50 1.41 77.59
CA PRO A 180 7.35 2.53 78.02
C PRO A 180 8.39 2.99 76.98
N LEU A 181 9.05 4.13 77.25
CA LEU A 181 9.98 4.88 76.36
C LEU A 181 11.46 4.77 76.85
N PRO A 182 12.38 5.72 76.55
CA PRO A 182 13.35 5.65 75.44
C PRO A 182 14.84 5.71 75.91
N ASP A 183 15.83 5.58 75.00
CA ASP A 183 16.85 6.62 74.72
C ASP A 183 18.02 6.22 73.75
N ALA A 184 18.81 7.23 73.37
CA ALA A 184 20.22 7.23 72.94
C ALA A 184 20.68 6.55 71.61
N SER A 185 21.25 7.37 70.72
CA SER A 185 22.04 6.94 69.54
C SER A 185 23.53 6.74 69.86
N PRO A 186 24.25 5.91 69.08
CA PRO A 186 25.33 6.51 68.27
C PRO A 186 25.39 6.01 66.80
N ARG A 187 26.21 6.68 65.99
CA ARG A 187 26.45 6.39 64.55
C ARG A 187 27.55 5.33 64.38
N THR A 188 27.49 4.49 63.34
CA THR A 188 28.39 4.54 62.15
C THR A 188 28.11 3.48 61.06
N THR A 189 28.32 3.87 59.80
CA THR A 189 28.78 3.10 58.61
C THR A 189 28.00 1.86 58.07
N ASP A 190 27.44 2.08 56.87
CA ASP A 190 27.67 1.32 55.64
C ASP A 190 27.12 -0.11 55.42
N ARG A 191 25.90 -0.16 54.86
CA ARG A 191 25.65 -0.71 53.49
C ARG A 191 24.24 -0.35 52.99
N PRO A 192 24.05 0.17 51.77
CA PRO A 192 22.73 0.20 51.13
C PRO A 192 22.34 -1.21 50.67
N PRO A 193 21.06 -1.61 50.78
CA PRO A 193 20.57 -2.86 50.19
C PRO A 193 20.55 -2.77 48.66
N ASN A 194 20.55 -3.94 48.00
CA ASN A 194 20.56 -4.04 46.54
C ASN A 194 19.38 -3.26 45.92
N GLY A 195 19.69 -2.37 44.98
CA GLY A 195 18.67 -1.68 44.19
C GLY A 195 17.90 -2.65 43.27
N PRO A 196 16.69 -2.29 42.82
CA PRO A 196 15.95 -3.10 41.85
C PRO A 196 16.76 -3.35 40.57
N PRO A 197 16.55 -4.49 39.87
CA PRO A 197 17.19 -4.73 38.58
C PRO A 197 16.80 -3.62 37.58
N PRO A 198 17.68 -3.28 36.62
CA PRO A 198 17.47 -2.14 35.74
C PRO A 198 16.20 -2.30 34.90
N THR A 199 15.19 -1.47 35.19
CA THR A 199 13.94 -1.41 34.43
C THR A 199 14.24 -1.05 32.98
N GLN A 200 14.03 -1.98 32.06
CA GLN A 200 14.18 -1.72 30.63
C GLN A 200 13.23 -0.59 30.22
N ASP A 201 13.74 0.42 29.48
CA ASP A 201 12.91 1.57 29.08
C ASP A 201 11.62 1.09 28.39
N PRO A 202 10.43 1.46 28.91
CA PRO A 202 9.16 1.00 28.33
C PRO A 202 9.01 1.46 26.87
N GLU A 203 9.63 2.58 26.48
CA GLU A 203 9.71 3.00 25.07
C GLU A 203 10.54 2.06 24.19
N LYS A 204 11.67 1.53 24.69
CA LYS A 204 12.51 0.57 23.93
C LYS A 204 11.80 -0.76 23.76
N VAL A 205 11.10 -1.22 24.81
CA VAL A 205 10.24 -2.43 24.75
C VAL A 205 9.11 -2.22 23.73
N LYS A 206 8.34 -1.13 23.83
CA LYS A 206 7.26 -0.80 22.90
C LYS A 206 7.75 -0.61 21.46
N LYS A 207 8.93 -0.03 21.25
CA LYS A 207 9.56 0.11 19.92
C LYS A 207 9.99 -1.24 19.34
N ARG A 208 10.51 -2.17 20.16
CA ARG A 208 10.80 -3.56 19.75
C ARG A 208 9.53 -4.33 19.42
N GLN A 209 8.49 -4.26 20.26
CA GLN A 209 7.19 -4.87 20.00
C GLN A 209 6.60 -4.39 18.66
N ASN A 210 6.53 -3.07 18.44
CA ASN A 210 6.05 -2.50 17.17
C ASN A 210 6.89 -2.94 15.95
N ALA A 211 8.19 -3.17 16.12
CA ALA A 211 9.04 -3.70 15.04
C ALA A 211 8.76 -5.19 14.76
N LEU A 212 8.63 -6.02 15.81
CA LEU A 212 8.27 -7.44 15.68
C LEU A 212 6.89 -7.63 15.05
N THR A 213 5.88 -6.87 15.50
CA THR A 213 4.54 -6.85 14.89
C THR A 213 4.61 -6.51 13.40
N ARG A 214 5.43 -5.53 13.00
CA ARG A 214 5.62 -5.19 11.59
C ARG A 214 6.30 -6.29 10.78
N ILE A 215 7.33 -6.92 11.32
CA ILE A 215 8.03 -8.02 10.65
C ILE A 215 7.08 -9.21 10.46
N LEU A 216 6.34 -9.60 11.50
CA LEU A 216 5.34 -10.68 11.45
C LEU A 216 4.24 -10.40 10.43
N TRP A 217 3.60 -9.22 10.48
CA TRP A 217 2.56 -8.86 9.51
C TRP A 217 3.12 -8.72 8.08
N THR A 218 4.39 -8.34 7.90
CA THR A 218 5.03 -8.34 6.57
C THR A 218 5.15 -9.76 6.01
N PHE A 219 5.61 -10.73 6.81
CA PHE A 219 5.65 -12.13 6.37
C PHE A 219 4.26 -12.73 6.12
N ILE A 220 3.25 -12.39 6.93
CA ILE A 220 1.87 -12.81 6.70
C ILE A 220 1.32 -12.23 5.39
N MET A 221 1.55 -10.94 5.11
CA MET A 221 1.12 -10.31 3.85
C MET A 221 1.83 -10.92 2.63
N ILE A 222 3.14 -11.16 2.70
CA ILE A 222 3.91 -11.76 1.59
C ILE A 222 3.47 -13.21 1.35
N GLY A 223 3.34 -14.02 2.42
CA GLY A 223 2.89 -15.40 2.33
C GLY A 223 1.47 -15.51 1.80
N GLY A 224 0.55 -14.66 2.27
CA GLY A 224 -0.82 -14.60 1.77
C GLY A 224 -0.91 -14.16 0.31
N PHE A 225 -0.12 -13.16 -0.10
CA PHE A 225 -0.03 -12.73 -1.50
C PHE A 225 0.48 -13.86 -2.42
N ILE A 226 1.55 -14.56 -2.02
CA ILE A 226 2.10 -15.68 -2.79
C ILE A 226 1.09 -16.84 -2.85
N ALA A 227 0.39 -17.15 -1.76
CA ALA A 227 -0.67 -18.16 -1.77
C ALA A 227 -1.80 -17.81 -2.75
N LEU A 228 -2.29 -16.57 -2.77
CA LEU A 228 -3.31 -16.11 -3.71
C LEU A 228 -2.80 -16.15 -5.17
N LEU A 229 -1.54 -15.82 -5.41
CA LEU A 229 -0.89 -15.86 -6.73
C LEU A 229 -0.73 -17.29 -7.26
N LEU A 230 -0.54 -18.27 -6.36
CA LEU A 230 -0.51 -19.70 -6.69
C LEU A 230 -1.92 -20.30 -6.83
N LEU A 231 -2.93 -19.77 -6.13
CA LEU A 231 -4.31 -20.28 -6.15
C LEU A 231 -5.05 -20.00 -7.46
N GLY A 232 -4.76 -18.88 -8.14
CA GLY A 232 -5.28 -18.64 -9.48
C GLY A 232 -5.57 -17.18 -9.84
N HIS A 233 -5.81 -16.94 -11.13
CA HIS A 233 -6.22 -15.65 -11.68
C HIS A 233 -7.41 -15.04 -10.93
N ALA A 234 -8.44 -15.83 -10.62
CA ALA A 234 -9.62 -15.39 -9.90
C ALA A 234 -9.31 -14.84 -8.49
N TYR A 235 -8.40 -15.47 -7.75
CA TYR A 235 -8.00 -15.04 -6.41
C TYR A 235 -7.22 -13.72 -6.43
N MET A 236 -6.43 -13.49 -7.49
CA MET A 236 -5.73 -12.22 -7.69
C MET A 236 -6.68 -11.09 -8.10
N VAL A 237 -7.72 -11.37 -8.90
CA VAL A 237 -8.80 -10.39 -9.17
C VAL A 237 -9.57 -10.05 -7.88
N LEU A 238 -9.92 -11.05 -7.07
CA LEU A 238 -10.57 -10.83 -5.77
C LEU A 238 -9.69 -10.02 -4.80
N LEU A 239 -8.37 -10.24 -4.80
CA LEU A 239 -7.42 -9.44 -4.01
C LEU A 239 -7.41 -7.97 -4.45
N VAL A 240 -7.44 -7.69 -5.76
CA VAL A 240 -7.48 -6.31 -6.28
C VAL A 240 -8.82 -5.65 -5.93
N MET A 241 -9.94 -6.36 -6.06
CA MET A 241 -11.27 -5.89 -5.63
C MET A 241 -11.33 -5.59 -4.13
N LEU A 242 -10.67 -6.40 -3.30
CA LEU A 242 -10.55 -6.17 -1.85
C LEU A 242 -9.67 -4.94 -1.53
N CYS A 243 -8.53 -4.79 -2.20
CA CYS A 243 -7.69 -3.60 -2.03
C CYS A 243 -8.42 -2.32 -2.47
N GLN A 244 -9.16 -2.37 -3.59
CA GLN A 244 -9.96 -1.26 -4.10
C GLN A 244 -11.10 -0.87 -3.13
N THR A 245 -11.89 -1.84 -2.64
CA THR A 245 -12.95 -1.58 -1.65
C THR A 245 -12.39 -1.01 -0.34
N LEU A 246 -11.21 -1.44 0.11
CA LEU A 246 -10.54 -0.88 1.29
C LEU A 246 -10.08 0.57 1.05
N VAL A 247 -9.54 0.89 -0.14
CA VAL A 247 -9.10 2.25 -0.51
C VAL A 247 -10.29 3.22 -0.58
N ASP A 248 -11.35 2.89 -1.32
CA ASP A 248 -12.53 3.77 -1.42
C ASP A 248 -13.34 3.84 -0.09
N ALA A 249 -13.15 2.90 0.85
CA ALA A 249 -13.75 2.96 2.18
C ALA A 249 -12.99 3.88 3.17
N GLU A 250 -11.66 4.06 3.03
CA GLU A 250 -10.85 4.93 3.92
C GLU A 250 -11.41 6.36 4.07
N PRO A 251 -11.81 7.09 3.00
CA PRO A 251 -12.36 8.45 3.13
C PRO A 251 -13.81 8.55 3.62
N LEU A 252 -14.56 7.44 3.72
CA LEU A 252 -16.03 7.47 4.00
C LEU A 252 -16.40 7.70 5.48
N LYS A 253 -15.57 8.40 6.25
CA LYS A 253 -15.81 8.76 7.67
C LYS A 253 -16.71 9.97 7.89
N SER A 254 -17.51 10.37 6.90
CA SER A 254 -18.57 11.38 7.06
C SER A 254 -19.59 10.96 8.12
N ARG A 255 -20.35 11.92 8.68
CA ARG A 255 -21.30 11.66 9.77
C ARG A 255 -22.71 11.28 9.29
N ASP A 256 -23.11 11.76 8.11
CA ASP A 256 -24.41 11.49 7.48
C ASP A 256 -24.50 10.05 6.89
N PRO A 257 -25.50 9.23 7.30
CA PRO A 257 -25.77 7.93 6.70
C PRO A 257 -26.16 7.98 5.22
N TRP A 258 -26.93 8.99 4.78
CA TRP A 258 -27.44 9.05 3.39
C TRP A 258 -26.29 9.21 2.39
N SER A 259 -25.38 10.16 2.68
CA SER A 259 -24.14 10.36 1.95
C SER A 259 -23.29 9.07 1.82
N LYS A 260 -23.27 8.20 2.84
CA LYS A 260 -22.55 6.91 2.76
C LYS A 260 -23.22 5.94 1.80
N THR A 261 -24.54 5.81 1.87
CA THR A 261 -25.31 4.93 0.97
C THR A 261 -25.14 5.36 -0.49
N LEU A 262 -25.19 6.66 -0.77
CA LEU A 262 -24.99 7.21 -2.11
C LEU A 262 -23.57 6.93 -2.65
N ASN A 263 -22.54 7.02 -1.80
CA ASN A 263 -21.17 6.77 -2.22
C ASN A 263 -20.92 5.29 -2.53
N TRP A 264 -21.45 4.38 -1.70
CA TRP A 264 -21.44 2.94 -1.99
C TRP A 264 -22.28 2.57 -3.22
N TYR A 265 -23.37 3.29 -3.49
CA TYR A 265 -24.15 3.13 -4.72
C TYR A 265 -23.32 3.45 -5.97
N PHE A 266 -22.71 4.65 -6.04
CA PHE A 266 -21.85 5.00 -7.18
C PHE A 266 -20.67 4.04 -7.33
N PHE A 267 -20.04 3.64 -6.22
CA PHE A 267 -19.01 2.59 -6.24
C PHE A 267 -19.52 1.30 -6.89
N ALA A 268 -20.65 0.76 -6.43
CA ALA A 268 -21.22 -0.48 -6.98
C ALA A 268 -21.56 -0.35 -8.48
N VAL A 269 -22.13 0.77 -8.91
CA VAL A 269 -22.48 1.02 -10.32
C VAL A 269 -21.24 1.15 -11.21
N THR A 270 -20.21 1.89 -10.79
CA THR A 270 -18.94 1.99 -11.54
C THR A 270 -18.23 0.64 -11.62
N ASN A 271 -18.28 -0.17 -10.57
CA ASN A 271 -17.74 -1.53 -10.58
C ASN A 271 -18.53 -2.44 -11.54
N TYR A 272 -19.86 -2.42 -11.49
CA TYR A 272 -20.72 -3.19 -12.41
C TYR A 272 -20.45 -2.84 -13.87
N PHE A 273 -20.26 -1.56 -14.19
CA PHE A 273 -19.91 -1.13 -15.55
C PHE A 273 -18.52 -1.68 -15.97
N LEU A 274 -17.46 -1.35 -15.22
CA LEU A 274 -16.09 -1.64 -15.65
C LEU A 274 -15.73 -3.13 -15.57
N TYR A 275 -16.07 -3.82 -14.50
CA TYR A 275 -15.80 -5.26 -14.37
C TYR A 275 -16.78 -6.10 -15.18
N GLY A 276 -18.00 -5.61 -15.44
CA GLY A 276 -18.94 -6.26 -16.35
C GLY A 276 -18.39 -6.33 -17.78
N GLU A 277 -17.87 -5.24 -18.34
CA GLU A 277 -17.20 -5.25 -19.66
C GLU A 277 -16.05 -6.29 -19.69
N SER A 278 -15.17 -6.31 -18.68
CA SER A 278 -14.08 -7.30 -18.59
C SER A 278 -14.60 -8.74 -18.57
N ILE A 279 -15.57 -9.05 -17.71
CA ILE A 279 -16.10 -10.41 -17.56
C ILE A 279 -16.81 -10.87 -18.84
N ILE A 280 -17.58 -9.99 -19.48
CA ILE A 280 -18.26 -10.26 -20.75
C ILE A 280 -17.26 -10.48 -21.90
N TYR A 281 -16.11 -9.79 -21.87
CA TYR A 281 -15.04 -9.95 -22.86
C TYR A 281 -14.31 -11.30 -22.72
N TYR A 282 -13.72 -11.60 -21.56
CA TYR A 282 -12.91 -12.81 -21.39
C TYR A 282 -13.76 -14.09 -21.28
N PHE A 283 -14.89 -14.05 -20.56
CA PHE A 283 -15.70 -15.24 -20.28
C PHE A 283 -16.93 -15.38 -21.17
N LYS A 284 -16.91 -14.76 -22.36
CA LYS A 284 -18.01 -14.73 -23.33
C LYS A 284 -18.67 -16.11 -23.55
N HIS A 285 -17.89 -17.17 -23.68
CA HIS A 285 -18.41 -18.52 -23.93
C HIS A 285 -19.22 -19.10 -22.75
N VAL A 286 -18.80 -18.82 -21.52
CA VAL A 286 -19.53 -19.25 -20.30
C VAL A 286 -20.75 -18.35 -20.07
N VAL A 287 -20.55 -17.04 -20.20
CA VAL A 287 -21.55 -16.00 -19.87
C VAL A 287 -22.73 -15.98 -20.84
N PHE A 288 -22.54 -16.34 -22.12
CA PHE A 288 -23.62 -16.48 -23.09
C PHE A 288 -24.31 -17.86 -23.08
N ALA A 289 -23.79 -18.84 -22.31
CA ALA A 289 -24.43 -20.15 -22.17
C ALA A 289 -25.60 -20.15 -21.17
N ASP A 290 -25.60 -19.24 -20.18
CA ASP A 290 -26.70 -19.09 -19.23
C ASP A 290 -27.77 -18.12 -19.76
N ALA A 291 -28.94 -18.65 -20.07
CA ALA A 291 -30.11 -17.90 -20.54
C ALA A 291 -30.58 -16.81 -19.54
N ASN A 292 -30.30 -16.97 -18.24
CA ASN A 292 -30.67 -15.99 -17.21
C ASN A 292 -29.74 -14.77 -17.22
N LEU A 293 -28.46 -14.95 -17.58
CA LEU A 293 -27.47 -13.88 -17.65
C LEU A 293 -27.52 -13.12 -18.98
N LEU A 294 -27.88 -13.81 -20.07
CA LEU A 294 -28.00 -13.25 -21.42
C LEU A 294 -28.68 -11.86 -21.52
N PRO A 295 -29.84 -11.56 -20.88
CA PRO A 295 -30.45 -10.23 -20.93
C PRO A 295 -29.63 -9.15 -20.23
N PHE A 296 -28.94 -9.47 -19.13
CA PHE A 296 -28.05 -8.52 -18.43
C PHE A 296 -26.78 -8.24 -19.22
N VAL A 297 -26.27 -9.26 -19.91
CA VAL A 297 -25.03 -9.20 -20.71
C VAL A 297 -25.24 -8.40 -21.99
N THR A 298 -26.30 -8.71 -22.75
CA THR A 298 -26.63 -8.00 -23.99
C THR A 298 -26.99 -6.54 -23.78
N ASN A 299 -27.63 -6.20 -22.64
CA ASN A 299 -28.02 -4.84 -22.30
C ASN A 299 -27.10 -4.14 -21.28
N HIS A 300 -25.95 -4.73 -20.94
CA HIS A 300 -25.06 -4.30 -19.85
C HIS A 300 -24.78 -2.78 -19.83
N ARG A 301 -24.45 -2.21 -21.00
CA ARG A 301 -24.17 -0.77 -21.16
C ARG A 301 -25.40 0.10 -20.85
N MET A 302 -26.58 -0.33 -21.29
CA MET A 302 -27.85 0.38 -21.07
C MET A 302 -28.32 0.27 -19.61
N ILE A 303 -28.14 -0.90 -18.99
CA ILE A 303 -28.40 -1.12 -17.56
C ILE A 303 -27.47 -0.23 -16.72
N SER A 304 -26.17 -0.21 -17.04
CA SER A 304 -25.18 0.63 -16.36
C SER A 304 -25.52 2.13 -16.43
N PHE A 305 -25.95 2.61 -17.61
CA PHE A 305 -26.38 3.99 -17.79
C PHE A 305 -27.66 4.31 -17.01
N THR A 306 -28.63 3.39 -17.00
CA THR A 306 -29.88 3.52 -16.23
C THR A 306 -29.60 3.58 -14.72
N LEU A 307 -28.70 2.72 -14.21
CA LEU A 307 -28.29 2.75 -12.80
C LEU A 307 -27.56 4.05 -12.45
N TYR A 308 -26.60 4.50 -13.27
CA TYR A 308 -25.91 5.77 -13.03
C TYR A 308 -26.87 6.97 -13.01
N THR A 309 -27.82 7.02 -13.94
CA THR A 309 -28.83 8.10 -14.00
C THR A 309 -29.81 8.05 -12.82
N ILE A 310 -30.22 6.85 -12.34
CA ILE A 310 -31.00 6.72 -11.10
C ILE A 310 -30.21 7.27 -9.90
N GLY A 311 -28.94 6.92 -9.75
CA GLY A 311 -28.07 7.46 -8.69
C GLY A 311 -27.91 8.98 -8.76
N PHE A 312 -27.75 9.53 -9.96
CA PHE A 312 -27.68 10.97 -10.19
C PHE A 312 -28.98 11.69 -9.80
N MET A 313 -30.15 11.16 -10.20
CA MET A 313 -31.44 11.73 -9.80
C MET A 313 -31.65 11.64 -8.29
N GLY A 314 -31.25 10.53 -7.66
CA GLY A 314 -31.27 10.37 -6.19
C GLY A 314 -30.37 11.37 -5.47
N PHE A 315 -29.19 11.69 -6.01
CA PHE A 315 -28.35 12.78 -5.51
C PHE A 315 -29.05 14.13 -5.61
N VAL A 316 -29.60 14.49 -6.78
CA VAL A 316 -30.29 15.77 -7.01
C VAL A 316 -31.51 15.92 -6.09
N MET A 317 -32.29 14.86 -5.88
CA MET A 317 -33.41 14.84 -4.93
C MET A 317 -32.98 15.00 -3.46
N SER A 318 -31.72 14.68 -3.13
CA SER A 318 -31.18 14.79 -1.76
C SER A 318 -30.57 16.16 -1.42
N LEU A 319 -30.57 17.12 -2.36
CA LEU A 319 -29.99 18.45 -2.16
C LEU A 319 -30.76 19.26 -1.09
N LYS A 320 -30.07 19.62 0.00
CA LYS A 320 -30.63 20.38 1.13
C LYS A 320 -30.11 21.81 1.13
N LYS A 321 -31.02 22.80 1.09
CA LYS A 321 -30.68 24.23 1.20
C LYS A 321 -29.80 24.48 2.42
N GLY A 322 -28.71 25.23 2.24
CA GLY A 322 -27.64 25.42 3.23
C GLY A 322 -26.42 24.51 2.98
N TYR A 323 -26.63 23.24 2.66
CA TYR A 323 -25.56 22.23 2.57
C TYR A 323 -24.98 22.03 1.15
N LEU A 324 -25.47 22.77 0.14
CA LEU A 324 -25.10 22.58 -1.27
C LEU A 324 -23.57 22.50 -1.51
N LYS A 325 -22.78 23.41 -0.92
CA LYS A 325 -21.31 23.43 -1.08
C LYS A 325 -20.68 22.10 -0.66
N GLN A 326 -21.10 21.55 0.47
CA GLN A 326 -20.61 20.28 1.00
C GLN A 326 -21.11 19.10 0.16
N GLN A 327 -22.38 19.11 -0.26
CA GLN A 327 -22.96 18.03 -1.08
C GLN A 327 -22.32 17.94 -2.47
N PHE A 328 -22.14 19.06 -3.17
CA PHE A 328 -21.42 19.09 -4.46
C PHE A 328 -19.93 18.80 -4.29
N GLY A 329 -19.31 19.26 -3.20
CA GLY A 329 -17.92 18.92 -2.86
C GLY A 329 -17.72 17.41 -2.67
N LEU A 330 -18.61 16.77 -1.89
CA LEU A 330 -18.60 15.32 -1.69
C LEU A 330 -18.89 14.56 -2.99
N PHE A 331 -19.88 14.98 -3.78
CA PHE A 331 -20.20 14.35 -5.06
C PHE A 331 -19.02 14.39 -6.03
N CYS A 332 -18.34 15.53 -6.13
CA CYS A 332 -17.11 15.70 -6.91
C CYS A 332 -15.97 14.81 -6.37
N TRP A 333 -15.74 14.82 -5.06
CA TRP A 333 -14.73 13.97 -4.40
C TRP A 333 -14.94 12.48 -4.70
N VAL A 334 -16.19 12.00 -4.61
CA VAL A 334 -16.55 10.60 -4.88
C VAL A 334 -16.28 10.24 -6.34
N HIS A 335 -16.72 11.06 -7.29
CA HIS A 335 -16.48 10.78 -8.71
C HIS A 335 -14.99 10.83 -9.07
N MET A 336 -14.19 11.70 -8.43
CA MET A 336 -12.74 11.72 -8.60
C MET A 336 -12.05 10.51 -7.95
N SER A 337 -12.51 10.07 -6.77
CA SER A 337 -12.04 8.84 -6.12
C SER A 337 -12.29 7.62 -7.01
N LEU A 338 -13.52 7.48 -7.52
CA LEU A 338 -13.90 6.37 -8.39
C LEU A 338 -13.13 6.38 -9.73
N LEU A 339 -12.93 7.56 -10.32
CA LEU A 339 -12.13 7.75 -11.53
C LEU A 339 -10.66 7.36 -11.33
N LEU A 340 -10.08 7.63 -10.16
CA LEU A 340 -8.69 7.28 -9.88
C LEU A 340 -8.52 5.82 -9.42
N ASN A 341 -9.39 5.32 -8.55
CA ASN A 341 -9.22 4.01 -7.90
C ASN A 341 -9.81 2.86 -8.74
N VAL A 342 -11.08 2.97 -9.16
CA VAL A 342 -11.78 1.85 -9.84
C VAL A 342 -11.27 1.67 -11.27
N VAL A 343 -10.98 2.76 -11.99
CA VAL A 343 -10.41 2.67 -13.36
C VAL A 343 -9.00 2.08 -13.34
N SER A 344 -8.15 2.50 -12.40
CA SER A 344 -6.82 1.90 -12.21
C SER A 344 -6.90 0.41 -11.87
N SER A 345 -7.85 0.03 -11.01
CA SER A 345 -8.04 -1.35 -10.58
C SER A 345 -8.61 -2.23 -11.70
N HIS A 346 -9.52 -1.70 -12.54
CA HIS A 346 -9.98 -2.35 -13.76
C HIS A 346 -8.83 -2.62 -14.74
N PHE A 347 -7.92 -1.66 -14.96
CA PHE A 347 -6.73 -1.90 -15.77
C PHE A 347 -5.78 -2.94 -15.15
N ILE A 348 -5.59 -2.94 -13.83
CA ILE A 348 -4.83 -3.97 -13.11
C ILE A 348 -5.46 -5.35 -13.30
N VAL A 349 -6.78 -5.46 -13.22
CA VAL A 349 -7.49 -6.74 -13.45
C VAL A 349 -7.40 -7.17 -14.90
N ASN A 350 -7.50 -6.27 -15.88
CA ASN A 350 -7.25 -6.63 -17.28
C ASN A 350 -5.82 -7.12 -17.51
N ASN A 351 -4.81 -6.56 -16.83
CA ASN A 351 -3.44 -7.10 -16.86
C ASN A 351 -3.37 -8.52 -16.29
N ILE A 352 -4.08 -8.81 -15.18
CA ILE A 352 -4.15 -10.16 -14.63
C ILE A 352 -4.77 -11.13 -15.64
N LEU A 353 -5.88 -10.76 -16.28
CA LEU A 353 -6.63 -11.62 -17.21
C LEU A 353 -5.88 -11.89 -18.53
N GLU A 354 -5.00 -10.97 -18.97
CA GLU A 354 -4.04 -11.18 -20.09
C GLU A 354 -2.82 -12.03 -19.71
N GLY A 355 -2.66 -12.37 -18.43
CA GLY A 355 -1.60 -13.24 -17.90
C GLY A 355 -0.91 -12.64 -16.67
N LEU A 356 -0.78 -13.42 -15.60
CA LEU A 356 -0.26 -12.97 -14.29
C LEU A 356 1.09 -12.23 -14.35
N ILE A 357 1.94 -12.47 -15.35
CA ILE A 357 3.22 -11.79 -15.53
C ILE A 357 3.07 -10.26 -15.72
N TRP A 358 1.97 -9.80 -16.34
CA TRP A 358 1.67 -8.37 -16.54
C TRP A 358 1.18 -7.67 -15.27
N PHE A 359 0.81 -8.44 -14.24
CA PHE A 359 0.58 -7.90 -12.91
C PHE A 359 1.83 -8.04 -12.03
N TRP A 360 2.32 -9.27 -11.90
CA TRP A 360 3.35 -9.65 -10.92
C TRP A 360 4.68 -8.95 -11.15
N VAL A 361 5.20 -8.99 -12.39
CA VAL A 361 6.52 -8.40 -12.66
C VAL A 361 6.46 -6.88 -12.46
N PRO A 362 5.57 -6.10 -13.11
CA PRO A 362 5.40 -4.67 -12.85
C PRO A 362 5.21 -4.29 -11.38
N ALA A 363 4.35 -5.00 -10.64
CA ALA A 363 4.13 -4.71 -9.21
C ALA A 363 5.39 -4.95 -8.38
N SER A 364 6.16 -6.00 -8.70
CA SER A 364 7.45 -6.28 -8.07
C SER A 364 8.54 -5.27 -8.44
N LEU A 365 8.50 -4.64 -9.63
CA LEU A 365 9.44 -3.57 -10.00
C LEU A 365 9.25 -2.33 -9.13
N VAL A 366 8.01 -1.96 -8.81
CA VAL A 366 7.70 -0.83 -7.91
C VAL A 366 8.19 -1.12 -6.49
N ILE A 367 7.95 -2.33 -5.96
CA ILE A 367 8.42 -2.77 -4.64
C ILE A 367 9.96 -2.78 -4.60
N CYS A 368 10.60 -3.35 -5.61
CA CYS A 368 12.04 -3.34 -5.81
C CYS A 368 12.60 -1.90 -5.79
N ASN A 369 11.99 -1.00 -6.56
CA ASN A 369 12.41 0.39 -6.64
C ASN A 369 12.33 1.12 -5.29
N ASP A 370 11.22 1.01 -4.54
CA ASP A 370 11.13 1.66 -3.22
C ASP A 370 12.09 1.03 -2.20
N CYS A 371 12.34 -0.29 -2.25
CA CYS A 371 13.36 -0.96 -1.44
C CYS A 371 14.78 -0.45 -1.75
N PHE A 372 15.19 -0.39 -3.02
CA PHE A 372 16.52 0.11 -3.39
C PHE A 372 16.65 1.62 -3.20
N ALA A 373 15.59 2.40 -3.38
CA ALA A 373 15.58 3.84 -3.07
C ALA A 373 15.83 4.10 -1.58
N TYR A 374 15.33 3.24 -0.70
CA TYR A 374 15.66 3.27 0.72
C TYR A 374 17.11 2.85 0.97
N ILE A 375 17.59 1.74 0.40
CA ILE A 375 18.96 1.23 0.61
C ILE A 375 20.00 2.27 0.16
N TRP A 376 19.98 2.69 -1.12
CA TRP A 376 20.90 3.69 -1.66
C TRP A 376 20.70 5.07 -1.03
N GLY A 377 19.46 5.40 -0.66
CA GLY A 377 19.13 6.65 0.02
C GLY A 377 19.67 6.75 1.45
N VAL A 378 19.93 5.63 2.12
CA VAL A 378 20.56 5.57 3.46
C VAL A 378 22.08 5.44 3.39
N THR A 379 22.63 4.72 2.39
CA THR A 379 24.08 4.48 2.28
C THR A 379 24.84 5.61 1.57
N VAL A 380 24.26 6.19 0.52
CA VAL A 380 24.93 7.19 -0.35
C VAL A 380 24.16 8.53 -0.37
N GLY A 381 22.88 8.53 0.00
CA GLY A 381 22.00 9.70 -0.01
C GLY A 381 22.54 10.93 0.74
N ARG A 382 22.62 12.06 0.05
CA ARG A 382 23.08 13.36 0.59
C ARG A 382 22.21 14.53 0.13
N THR A 383 21.75 14.52 -1.12
CA THR A 383 20.94 15.61 -1.68
C THR A 383 19.44 15.26 -1.65
N PRO A 384 18.57 16.10 -1.03
CA PRO A 384 17.14 15.82 -0.97
C PRO A 384 16.48 16.09 -2.33
N LEU A 385 15.68 15.14 -2.81
CA LEU A 385 15.08 15.14 -4.14
C LEU A 385 13.94 16.17 -4.28
N ILE A 386 13.13 16.37 -3.23
CA ILE A 386 12.02 17.34 -3.24
C ILE A 386 11.77 17.90 -1.83
N LYS A 387 11.56 19.21 -1.72
CA LYS A 387 11.31 19.92 -0.44
C LYS A 387 10.13 19.35 0.35
N LEU A 388 9.14 18.80 -0.35
CA LEU A 388 7.92 18.20 0.20
C LEU A 388 8.16 16.83 0.86
N SER A 389 9.27 16.15 0.52
CA SER A 389 9.66 14.85 1.05
C SER A 389 11.18 14.81 1.31
N PRO A 390 11.67 15.52 2.35
CA PRO A 390 13.10 15.72 2.60
C PRO A 390 13.86 14.44 3.04
N LYS A 391 13.20 13.27 3.00
CA LYS A 391 13.80 11.95 3.25
C LYS A 391 14.08 11.14 1.99
N LYS A 392 13.51 11.51 0.83
CA LYS A 392 13.86 10.90 -0.46
C LYS A 392 15.02 11.69 -1.08
N THR A 393 16.08 11.01 -1.50
CA THR A 393 17.33 11.61 -1.98
C THR A 393 17.57 11.33 -3.47
N VAL A 394 18.36 12.18 -4.13
CA VAL A 394 18.66 12.04 -5.56
C VAL A 394 19.55 10.82 -5.80
N GLU A 395 20.54 10.58 -4.94
CA GLU A 395 21.44 9.43 -5.05
C GLU A 395 20.68 8.12 -4.80
N GLY A 396 19.70 8.13 -3.89
CA GLY A 396 18.79 7.02 -3.67
C GLY A 396 17.93 6.70 -4.89
N PHE A 397 17.39 7.72 -5.56
CA PHE A 397 16.58 7.59 -6.77
C PHE A 397 17.39 7.04 -7.96
N VAL A 398 18.61 7.53 -8.19
CA VAL A 398 19.50 7.03 -9.26
C VAL A 398 19.96 5.60 -8.98
N GLY A 399 20.32 5.28 -7.72
CA GLY A 399 20.66 3.91 -7.32
C GLY A 399 19.49 2.94 -7.50
N ALA A 400 18.27 3.37 -7.17
CA ALA A 400 17.05 2.60 -7.38
C ALA A 400 16.77 2.32 -8.86
N PHE A 401 16.96 3.31 -9.74
CA PHE A 401 16.81 3.14 -11.19
C PHE A 401 17.72 2.02 -11.74
N ILE A 402 19.02 2.10 -11.48
CA ILE A 402 20.00 1.11 -11.95
C ILE A 402 19.66 -0.28 -11.38
N SER A 403 19.35 -0.36 -10.08
CA SER A 403 18.99 -1.62 -9.42
C SER A 403 17.70 -2.24 -9.98
N THR A 404 16.70 -1.41 -10.28
CA THR A 404 15.40 -1.86 -10.81
C THR A 404 15.50 -2.33 -12.26
N VAL A 405 16.35 -1.71 -13.08
CA VAL A 405 16.62 -2.18 -14.45
C VAL A 405 17.30 -3.57 -14.43
N ILE A 406 18.33 -3.75 -13.58
CA ILE A 406 19.02 -5.05 -13.43
C ILE A 406 18.04 -6.11 -12.89
N PHE A 407 17.26 -5.77 -11.86
CA PHE A 407 16.25 -6.65 -11.30
C PHE A 407 15.19 -7.03 -12.33
N ALA A 408 14.67 -6.08 -13.11
CA ALA A 408 13.63 -6.35 -14.11
C ALA A 408 14.09 -7.36 -15.17
N VAL A 409 15.30 -7.20 -15.71
CA VAL A 409 15.85 -8.12 -16.71
C VAL A 409 16.02 -9.52 -16.11
N PHE A 410 16.59 -9.65 -14.91
CA PHE A 410 16.74 -10.95 -14.25
C PHE A 410 15.39 -11.60 -13.90
N TRP A 411 14.54 -10.88 -13.18
CA TRP A 411 13.28 -11.36 -12.61
C TRP A 411 12.25 -11.69 -13.69
N GLY A 412 12.08 -10.81 -14.68
CA GLY A 412 11.19 -11.08 -15.82
C GLY A 412 11.71 -12.21 -16.72
N THR A 413 13.03 -12.37 -16.87
CA THR A 413 13.62 -13.52 -17.59
C THR A 413 13.44 -14.84 -16.84
N TYR A 414 13.37 -14.81 -15.51
CA TYR A 414 13.00 -15.98 -14.72
C TYR A 414 11.50 -16.31 -14.86
N PHE A 415 10.61 -15.32 -14.67
CA PHE A 415 9.16 -15.56 -14.68
C PHE A 415 8.56 -15.86 -16.07
N MET A 416 9.19 -15.45 -17.18
CA MET A 416 8.73 -15.82 -18.53
C MET A 416 8.90 -17.32 -18.87
N ARG A 417 9.48 -18.12 -17.98
CA ARG A 417 9.69 -19.58 -18.15
C ARG A 417 8.54 -20.45 -17.66
N PHE A 418 7.46 -19.86 -17.15
CA PHE A 418 6.33 -20.57 -16.56
C PHE A 418 5.06 -20.23 -17.33
N ASP A 419 4.48 -21.21 -18.03
CA ASP A 419 3.32 -20.98 -18.91
C ASP A 419 2.11 -20.40 -18.15
N TYR A 420 1.86 -20.89 -16.93
CA TYR A 420 0.87 -20.32 -15.98
C TYR A 420 1.00 -18.80 -15.74
N MET A 421 2.19 -18.21 -15.91
CA MET A 421 2.40 -16.76 -15.75
C MET A 421 2.18 -15.97 -17.04
N ILE A 422 2.48 -16.56 -18.21
CA ILE A 422 2.48 -15.88 -19.51
C ILE A 422 1.21 -16.13 -20.34
N CYS A 423 0.45 -17.17 -20.02
CA CYS A 423 -0.81 -17.50 -20.70
C CYS A 423 -1.95 -16.59 -20.22
N PRO A 424 -2.82 -16.10 -21.12
CA PRO A 424 -4.05 -15.42 -20.74
C PRO A 424 -5.04 -16.39 -20.09
N VAL A 425 -6.02 -15.86 -19.36
CA VAL A 425 -7.04 -16.69 -18.73
C VAL A 425 -8.05 -17.22 -19.75
N HIS A 426 -8.41 -18.51 -19.59
CA HIS A 426 -9.53 -19.13 -20.30
C HIS A 426 -10.63 -19.57 -19.30
N ASP A 427 -10.22 -20.19 -18.19
CA ASP A 427 -11.10 -20.57 -17.09
C ASP A 427 -10.65 -19.95 -15.76
N LEU A 428 -11.62 -19.53 -14.93
CA LEU A 428 -11.34 -18.94 -13.61
C LEU A 428 -10.76 -19.93 -12.58
N GLY A 429 -10.87 -21.24 -12.85
CA GLY A 429 -10.42 -22.31 -11.94
C GLY A 429 -8.95 -22.71 -12.08
N VAL A 430 -8.18 -22.12 -13.00
CA VAL A 430 -6.76 -22.48 -13.19
C VAL A 430 -5.88 -21.98 -12.05
N SER A 431 -4.99 -22.84 -11.57
CA SER A 431 -4.04 -22.58 -10.47
C SER A 431 -2.61 -22.95 -10.90
N ALA A 432 -1.61 -22.60 -10.09
CA ALA A 432 -0.21 -22.92 -10.38
C ALA A 432 0.10 -24.44 -10.38
N PHE A 433 -0.85 -25.29 -9.98
CA PHE A 433 -0.75 -26.75 -9.98
C PHE A 433 -1.52 -27.43 -11.12
N SER A 434 -2.31 -26.69 -11.90
CA SER A 434 -2.93 -27.20 -13.13
C SER A 434 -2.01 -27.00 -14.33
N SER A 435 -1.92 -28.00 -15.21
CA SER A 435 -1.16 -27.95 -16.46
C SER A 435 -1.84 -27.04 -17.49
N THR A 436 -1.56 -25.75 -17.43
CA THR A 436 -2.03 -24.76 -18.41
C THR A 436 -1.08 -24.72 -19.60
N GLU A 437 -1.48 -25.32 -20.72
CA GLU A 437 -0.81 -25.18 -22.02
C GLU A 437 -1.48 -24.07 -22.85
N CYS A 438 -0.69 -23.17 -23.43
CA CYS A 438 -1.14 -22.20 -24.42
C CYS A 438 -0.04 -21.93 -25.46
N THR A 439 -0.38 -21.30 -26.59
CA THR A 439 0.63 -20.77 -27.51
C THR A 439 1.19 -19.46 -26.95
N PRO A 440 2.47 -19.38 -26.54
CA PRO A 440 3.02 -18.18 -25.91
C PRO A 440 3.11 -17.02 -26.91
N ASN A 441 2.87 -15.79 -26.44
CA ASN A 441 3.02 -14.59 -27.26
C ASN A 441 4.46 -14.52 -27.83
N PRO A 442 4.67 -14.22 -29.14
CA PRO A 442 5.98 -14.21 -29.80
C PRO A 442 7.03 -13.25 -29.21
N ILE A 443 6.71 -12.45 -28.18
CA ILE A 443 7.69 -11.70 -27.37
C ILE A 443 8.42 -12.54 -26.30
N PHE A 444 7.85 -13.66 -25.84
CA PHE A 444 8.45 -14.54 -24.85
C PHE A 444 9.35 -15.61 -25.49
N VAL A 445 9.15 -15.89 -26.78
CA VAL A 445 9.96 -16.83 -27.55
C VAL A 445 11.36 -16.25 -27.76
N TRP A 446 12.38 -17.03 -27.38
CA TRP A 446 13.79 -16.70 -27.57
C TRP A 446 14.15 -16.57 -29.06
N ARG A 447 14.97 -15.56 -29.38
CA ARG A 447 15.47 -15.28 -30.73
C ARG A 447 16.99 -15.05 -30.67
N THR A 448 17.68 -15.44 -31.72
CA THR A 448 19.10 -15.10 -31.91
C THR A 448 19.21 -13.85 -32.77
N ILE A 449 19.87 -12.81 -32.27
CA ILE A 449 20.31 -11.69 -33.10
C ILE A 449 21.76 -11.92 -33.53
N GLU A 450 22.03 -11.77 -34.83
CA GLU A 450 23.39 -11.67 -35.34
C GLU A 450 23.98 -10.33 -34.94
N LEU A 451 25.18 -10.32 -34.36
CA LEU A 451 25.81 -9.06 -33.97
C LEU A 451 26.22 -8.26 -35.21
N TRP A 452 26.10 -6.94 -35.13
CA TRP A 452 26.71 -6.05 -36.11
C TRP A 452 28.22 -6.30 -36.14
N LYS A 453 28.78 -6.59 -37.32
CA LYS A 453 30.16 -7.09 -37.49
C LYS A 453 31.28 -6.33 -36.75
N PRO A 454 31.32 -4.98 -36.67
CA PRO A 454 32.34 -4.30 -35.85
C PRO A 454 32.15 -4.54 -34.34
N LEU A 455 30.91 -4.74 -33.88
CA LEU A 455 30.61 -5.05 -32.49
C LEU A 455 30.98 -6.49 -32.12
N SER A 456 30.79 -7.47 -33.01
CA SER A 456 31.25 -8.85 -32.74
C SER A 456 32.77 -8.95 -32.68
N ILE A 457 33.50 -8.21 -33.53
CA ILE A 457 34.96 -8.09 -33.45
C ILE A 457 35.37 -7.49 -32.10
N CYS A 458 34.76 -6.37 -31.69
CA CYS A 458 35.03 -5.71 -30.41
C CYS A 458 34.76 -6.63 -29.20
N LEU A 459 33.61 -7.32 -29.17
CA LEU A 459 33.31 -8.31 -28.11
C LEU A 459 34.29 -9.48 -28.15
N THR A 460 34.70 -9.96 -29.32
CA THR A 460 35.67 -11.06 -29.43
C THR A 460 37.03 -10.65 -28.87
N THR A 461 37.49 -9.41 -29.12
CA THR A 461 38.73 -8.88 -28.52
C THR A 461 38.64 -8.65 -27.01
N LEU A 462 37.44 -8.52 -26.43
CA LEU A 462 37.25 -8.28 -25.00
C LEU A 462 36.95 -9.58 -24.20
N ALA A 463 36.24 -10.54 -24.80
CA ALA A 463 35.77 -11.77 -24.16
C ALA A 463 36.60 -13.02 -24.51
N SER A 464 37.61 -12.89 -25.39
CA SER A 464 38.48 -13.98 -25.88
C SER A 464 37.75 -15.13 -26.60
N HIS A 465 36.45 -14.97 -26.89
CA HIS A 465 35.58 -15.95 -27.54
C HIS A 465 34.78 -15.27 -28.65
N SER A 466 34.54 -15.98 -29.76
CA SER A 466 33.84 -15.43 -30.94
C SER A 466 32.32 -15.33 -30.73
N VAL A 467 31.86 -14.24 -30.12
CA VAL A 467 30.43 -13.96 -29.91
C VAL A 467 29.81 -13.38 -31.20
N ASN A 468 29.37 -14.28 -32.08
CA ASN A 468 28.72 -13.92 -33.36
C ASN A 468 27.20 -13.75 -33.26
N THR A 469 26.57 -14.42 -32.29
CA THR A 469 25.13 -14.34 -32.02
C THR A 469 24.87 -14.11 -30.52
N ILE A 470 23.79 -13.41 -30.20
CA ILE A 470 23.24 -13.29 -28.84
C ILE A 470 21.81 -13.81 -28.83
N SER A 471 21.51 -14.71 -27.90
CA SER A 471 20.15 -15.13 -27.60
C SER A 471 19.48 -14.12 -26.67
N TYR A 472 18.34 -13.59 -27.10
CA TYR A 472 17.51 -12.66 -26.31
C TYR A 472 16.03 -13.00 -26.49
N ALA A 473 15.19 -12.63 -25.52
CA ALA A 473 13.74 -12.64 -25.68
C ALA A 473 13.26 -11.19 -25.86
N PRO A 474 12.41 -10.86 -26.86
CA PRO A 474 11.92 -9.49 -27.04
C PRO A 474 11.29 -8.88 -25.78
N TYR A 475 10.68 -9.70 -24.90
CA TYR A 475 10.20 -9.31 -23.58
C TYR A 475 11.26 -8.58 -22.72
N GLN A 476 12.56 -8.85 -22.89
CA GLN A 476 13.65 -8.17 -22.17
C GLN A 476 13.74 -6.66 -22.51
N LEU A 477 13.35 -6.27 -23.73
CA LEU A 477 13.28 -4.85 -24.13
C LEU A 477 12.03 -4.16 -23.56
N HIS A 478 10.93 -4.91 -23.46
CA HIS A 478 9.71 -4.45 -22.76
C HIS A 478 9.95 -4.30 -21.24
N LEU A 479 10.70 -5.23 -20.63
CA LEU A 479 11.12 -5.17 -19.22
C LEU A 479 11.97 -3.93 -18.90
N LEU A 480 12.89 -3.54 -19.78
CA LEU A 480 13.62 -2.27 -19.65
C LEU A 480 12.66 -1.07 -19.64
N THR A 481 11.66 -1.05 -20.52
CA THR A 481 10.68 0.05 -20.58
C THR A 481 9.80 0.09 -19.32
N LEU A 482 9.34 -1.06 -18.84
CA LEU A 482 8.59 -1.20 -17.58
C LEU A 482 9.44 -0.75 -16.38
N ALA A 483 10.72 -1.11 -16.32
CA ALA A 483 11.63 -0.69 -15.26
C ALA A 483 11.87 0.83 -15.25
N CYS A 484 12.07 1.42 -16.43
CA CYS A 484 12.20 2.86 -16.59
C CYS A 484 10.95 3.59 -16.07
N PHE A 485 9.74 3.13 -16.38
CA PHE A 485 8.52 3.72 -15.84
C PHE A 485 8.37 3.48 -14.32
N ALA A 486 8.59 2.25 -13.85
CA ALA A 486 8.46 1.86 -12.44
C ALA A 486 9.40 2.64 -11.51
N SER A 487 10.55 3.08 -12.02
CA SER A 487 11.51 3.88 -11.26
C SER A 487 11.38 5.38 -11.49
N LEU A 488 11.24 5.84 -12.74
CA LEU A 488 11.25 7.27 -13.05
C LEU A 488 9.89 7.95 -12.87
N VAL A 489 8.78 7.23 -13.10
CA VAL A 489 7.42 7.82 -13.18
C VAL A 489 6.51 7.33 -12.06
N ALA A 490 6.46 6.02 -11.79
CA ALA A 490 5.56 5.47 -10.76
C ALA A 490 5.72 6.13 -9.36
N PRO A 491 6.93 6.50 -8.88
CA PRO A 491 7.09 7.19 -7.60
C PRO A 491 6.43 8.57 -7.51
N PHE A 492 6.03 9.17 -8.63
CA PHE A 492 5.22 10.41 -8.64
C PHE A 492 3.79 10.20 -8.15
N GLY A 493 3.25 8.97 -8.21
CA GLY A 493 2.02 8.61 -7.48
C GLY A 493 2.19 8.84 -5.98
N GLY A 494 3.24 8.25 -5.39
CA GLY A 494 3.59 8.46 -3.98
C GLY A 494 4.01 9.89 -3.62
N PHE A 495 4.60 10.67 -4.54
CA PHE A 495 4.84 12.10 -4.32
C PHE A 495 3.53 12.90 -4.29
N PHE A 496 2.58 12.61 -5.19
CA PHE A 496 1.26 13.24 -5.24
C PHE A 496 0.43 12.92 -3.99
N ALA A 497 0.32 11.63 -3.65
CA ALA A 497 -0.34 11.15 -2.44
C ALA A 497 0.28 11.74 -1.16
N SER A 498 1.62 11.79 -1.06
CA SER A 498 2.30 12.46 0.05
C SER A 498 2.04 13.97 0.07
N GLY A 499 1.90 14.62 -1.08
CA GLY A 499 1.61 16.05 -1.18
C GLY A 499 0.19 16.39 -0.73
N PHE A 500 -0.79 15.63 -1.21
CA PHE A 500 -2.18 15.71 -0.79
C PHE A 500 -2.29 15.63 0.74
N LYS A 501 -1.67 14.61 1.35
CA LYS A 501 -1.68 14.46 2.81
C LYS A 501 -1.12 15.67 3.57
N ARG A 502 -0.10 16.35 3.02
CA ARG A 502 0.45 17.58 3.64
C ARG A 502 -0.49 18.77 3.52
N ALA A 503 -1.25 18.89 2.43
CA ALA A 503 -2.25 19.96 2.27
C ALA A 503 -3.34 19.87 3.35
N PHE A 504 -3.81 18.66 3.66
CA PHE A 504 -4.83 18.41 4.69
C PHE A 504 -4.23 18.17 6.10
N ASN A 505 -2.95 18.49 6.32
CA ASN A 505 -2.21 18.27 7.58
C ASN A 505 -2.20 16.82 8.15
N ILE A 506 -2.69 15.84 7.39
CA ILE A 506 -2.66 14.41 7.75
C ILE A 506 -1.30 13.78 7.45
N LYS A 507 -1.09 12.55 7.94
CA LYS A 507 0.19 11.82 7.81
C LYS A 507 0.07 10.55 6.97
N ASP A 508 -0.97 9.78 7.25
CA ASP A 508 -1.34 8.49 6.66
C ASP A 508 -2.84 8.58 6.35
N PHE A 509 -3.33 8.02 5.25
CA PHE A 509 -4.76 8.13 4.86
C PHE A 509 -5.68 7.30 5.76
N GLY A 510 -5.18 6.17 6.25
CA GLY A 510 -5.93 5.24 7.07
C GLY A 510 -5.04 4.46 8.03
N HIS A 511 -5.65 3.51 8.75
CA HIS A 511 -4.98 2.58 9.66
C HIS A 511 -5.41 1.13 9.36
N SER A 512 -5.68 0.85 8.08
CA SER A 512 -6.31 -0.39 7.60
C SER A 512 -5.44 -1.63 7.76
N ILE A 513 -4.12 -1.47 7.93
CA ILE A 513 -3.20 -2.59 8.25
C ILE A 513 -2.48 -2.31 9.58
N PRO A 514 -2.57 -3.21 10.59
CA PRO A 514 -1.95 -3.03 11.90
C PRO A 514 -0.46 -2.66 11.84
N GLY A 515 -0.13 -1.49 12.40
CA GLY A 515 1.22 -0.94 12.44
C GLY A 515 1.79 -0.44 11.11
N HIS A 516 1.04 -0.57 10.00
CA HIS A 516 1.56 -0.51 8.63
C HIS A 516 1.05 0.66 7.76
N GLY A 517 0.05 1.42 8.22
CA GLY A 517 -0.51 2.60 7.53
C GLY A 517 -1.87 2.35 6.90
N GLY A 518 -2.29 3.24 6.00
CA GLY A 518 -3.46 3.04 5.14
C GLY A 518 -3.15 2.09 3.98
N MET A 519 -4.20 1.64 3.30
CA MET A 519 -4.07 0.92 2.02
C MET A 519 -3.75 1.91 0.89
N THR A 520 -4.35 3.11 0.93
CA THR A 520 -4.10 4.17 -0.07
C THR A 520 -2.62 4.57 -0.10
N ASP A 521 -1.96 4.59 1.07
CA ASP A 521 -0.52 4.87 1.26
C ASP A 521 0.43 3.81 0.67
N ARG A 522 -0.10 2.76 0.03
CA ARG A 522 0.63 1.58 -0.48
C ARG A 522 0.33 1.29 -1.95
N MET A 523 -0.85 1.72 -2.41
CA MET A 523 -1.34 1.48 -3.77
C MET A 523 -1.11 2.67 -4.71
N ASP A 524 -0.73 3.84 -4.19
CA ASP A 524 -0.50 5.07 -4.96
C ASP A 524 0.49 4.91 -6.13
N CYS A 525 1.66 4.31 -5.90
CA CYS A 525 2.62 3.96 -6.97
C CYS A 525 2.13 2.79 -7.84
N GLN A 526 1.38 1.84 -7.26
CA GLN A 526 0.93 0.61 -7.93
C GLN A 526 -0.20 0.87 -8.94
N PHE A 527 -1.15 1.75 -8.62
CA PHE A 527 -2.20 2.17 -9.55
C PHE A 527 -1.59 2.81 -10.81
N LEU A 528 -0.61 3.70 -10.65
CA LEU A 528 0.07 4.35 -11.77
C LEU A 528 0.85 3.35 -12.65
N MET A 529 1.51 2.35 -12.04
CA MET A 529 2.17 1.27 -12.77
C MET A 529 1.18 0.32 -13.48
N GLY A 530 0.02 0.06 -12.85
CA GLY A 530 -1.05 -0.77 -13.40
C GLY A 530 -1.70 -0.16 -14.65
N ILE A 531 -2.06 1.13 -14.59
CA ILE A 531 -2.52 1.90 -15.76
C ILE A 531 -1.48 1.80 -16.89
N PHE A 532 -0.21 2.13 -16.58
CA PHE A 532 0.85 2.17 -17.58
C PHE A 532 1.05 0.82 -18.26
N THR A 533 1.10 -0.27 -17.47
CA THR A 533 1.29 -1.62 -18.03
C THR A 533 0.15 -2.00 -18.97
N TYR A 534 -1.10 -1.69 -18.61
CA TYR A 534 -2.26 -1.99 -19.48
C TYR A 534 -2.20 -1.23 -20.80
N VAL A 535 -1.93 0.08 -20.74
CA VAL A 535 -1.81 0.92 -21.94
C VAL A 535 -0.64 0.46 -22.80
N TYR A 536 0.51 0.16 -22.19
CA TYR A 536 1.72 -0.31 -22.88
C TYR A 536 1.50 -1.67 -23.56
N TYR A 537 0.94 -2.64 -22.83
CA TYR A 537 0.59 -3.96 -23.35
C TYR A 537 -0.41 -3.86 -24.51
N SER A 538 -1.54 -3.17 -24.29
CA SER A 538 -2.60 -3.03 -25.30
C SER A 538 -2.18 -2.25 -26.55
N SER A 539 -1.10 -1.47 -26.48
CA SER A 539 -0.64 -0.63 -27.59
C SER A 539 0.54 -1.22 -28.36
N LEU A 540 1.37 -2.06 -27.73
CA LEU A 540 2.66 -2.51 -28.29
C LEU A 540 2.93 -4.02 -28.18
N ILE A 541 2.08 -4.80 -27.49
CA ILE A 541 2.33 -6.22 -27.20
C ILE A 541 1.13 -7.13 -27.50
N ARG A 542 -0.10 -6.65 -27.32
CA ARG A 542 -1.34 -7.37 -27.61
C ARG A 542 -1.41 -7.73 -29.11
N VAL A 543 -1.32 -9.02 -29.43
CA VAL A 543 -1.40 -9.52 -30.81
C VAL A 543 -2.86 -9.73 -31.20
N HIS A 544 -3.32 -9.00 -32.21
CA HIS A 544 -4.66 -9.19 -32.78
C HIS A 544 -4.69 -10.41 -33.69
N HIS A 545 -4.98 -11.58 -33.12
CA HIS A 545 -5.20 -12.83 -33.86
C HIS A 545 -6.53 -12.79 -34.64
N VAL A 546 -6.48 -12.28 -35.88
CA VAL A 546 -7.65 -12.28 -36.78
C VAL A 546 -7.81 -13.66 -37.42
N THR A 547 -8.91 -14.35 -37.10
CA THR A 547 -9.20 -15.68 -37.69
C THR A 547 -9.81 -15.54 -39.08
N VAL A 548 -9.56 -16.49 -39.98
CA VAL A 548 -10.15 -16.51 -41.33
C VAL A 548 -11.69 -16.47 -41.27
N GLY A 549 -12.28 -17.20 -40.32
CA GLY A 549 -13.72 -17.16 -40.06
C GLY A 549 -14.22 -15.78 -39.59
N GLY A 550 -13.45 -15.04 -38.78
CA GLY A 550 -13.76 -13.67 -38.38
C GLY A 550 -13.66 -12.66 -39.52
N ILE A 551 -12.65 -12.80 -40.40
CA ILE A 551 -12.55 -11.99 -41.63
C ILE A 551 -13.76 -12.27 -42.54
N LEU A 552 -14.08 -13.56 -42.77
CA LEU A 552 -15.20 -13.97 -43.59
C LEU A 552 -16.54 -13.47 -43.03
N GLN A 553 -16.77 -13.61 -41.71
CA GLN A 553 -17.97 -13.08 -41.07
C GLN A 553 -18.08 -11.57 -41.24
N THR A 554 -16.98 -10.83 -41.01
CA THR A 554 -16.95 -9.37 -41.15
C THR A 554 -17.21 -8.93 -42.59
N ALA A 555 -16.66 -9.65 -43.58
CA ALA A 555 -16.92 -9.41 -44.99
C ALA A 555 -18.39 -9.71 -45.36
N VAL A 556 -18.94 -10.84 -44.91
CA VAL A 556 -20.31 -11.26 -45.24
C VAL A 556 -21.38 -10.38 -44.57
N SER A 557 -21.15 -9.92 -43.32
CA SER A 557 -22.12 -9.07 -42.60
C SER A 557 -21.90 -7.57 -42.75
N GLY A 558 -20.73 -7.13 -43.23
CA GLY A 558 -20.31 -5.73 -43.25
C GLY A 558 -20.04 -5.12 -44.62
N LEU A 559 -19.96 -5.92 -45.69
CA LEU A 559 -19.73 -5.46 -47.06
C LEU A 559 -20.88 -5.87 -47.98
N THR A 560 -21.18 -5.04 -48.98
CA THR A 560 -22.13 -5.40 -50.05
C THR A 560 -21.54 -6.46 -50.99
N VAL A 561 -22.36 -7.10 -51.84
CA VAL A 561 -21.90 -8.15 -52.76
C VAL A 561 -20.83 -7.62 -53.73
N GLU A 562 -20.95 -6.37 -54.16
CA GLU A 562 -19.99 -5.69 -55.04
C GLU A 562 -18.63 -5.52 -54.34
N GLN A 563 -18.65 -5.09 -53.07
CA GLN A 563 -17.46 -4.92 -52.23
C GLN A 563 -16.80 -6.26 -51.87
N GLN A 564 -17.59 -7.33 -51.66
CA GLN A 564 -17.07 -8.68 -51.47
C GLN A 564 -16.34 -9.18 -52.74
N LEU A 565 -16.90 -8.93 -53.92
CA LEU A 565 -16.26 -9.26 -55.21
C LEU A 565 -15.00 -8.41 -55.47
N GLU A 566 -14.98 -7.14 -55.06
CA GLU A 566 -13.79 -6.29 -55.12
C GLU A 566 -12.67 -6.81 -54.21
N LEU A 567 -13.00 -7.09 -52.94
CA LEU A 567 -12.09 -7.68 -51.96
C LEU A 567 -11.46 -9.00 -52.45
N ILE A 568 -12.26 -9.88 -53.07
CA ILE A 568 -11.77 -11.15 -53.64
C ILE A 568 -10.79 -10.88 -54.79
N ARG A 569 -11.10 -9.95 -55.71
CA ARG A 569 -10.20 -9.61 -56.83
C ARG A 569 -8.86 -9.07 -56.35
N ASP A 570 -8.87 -8.16 -55.37
CA ASP A 570 -7.63 -7.57 -54.87
C ASP A 570 -6.83 -8.51 -53.96
N LEU A 571 -7.48 -9.41 -53.22
CA LEU A 571 -6.80 -10.49 -52.51
C LEU A 571 -6.12 -11.47 -53.49
N THR A 572 -6.81 -11.89 -54.55
CA THR A 572 -6.22 -12.73 -55.61
C THR A 572 -5.08 -12.01 -56.33
N ARG A 573 -5.22 -10.69 -56.61
CA ARG A 573 -4.16 -9.85 -57.17
C ARG A 573 -2.95 -9.72 -56.25
N TYR A 574 -3.16 -9.66 -54.93
CA TYR A 574 -2.10 -9.62 -53.92
C TYR A 574 -1.34 -10.95 -53.83
N LEU A 575 -2.07 -12.06 -53.76
CA LEU A 575 -1.49 -13.42 -53.72
C LEU A 575 -0.72 -13.75 -55.01
N GLY A 576 -1.25 -13.35 -56.18
CA GLY A 576 -0.55 -13.46 -57.46
C GLY A 576 0.78 -12.69 -57.49
N LYS A 577 0.89 -11.53 -56.83
CA LYS A 577 2.16 -10.80 -56.67
C LYS A 577 3.16 -11.50 -55.75
N GLN A 578 2.71 -12.42 -54.89
CA GLN A 578 3.56 -13.28 -54.08
C GLN A 578 3.90 -14.62 -54.78
N GLY A 579 3.47 -14.80 -56.03
CA GLY A 579 3.66 -16.06 -56.78
C GLY A 579 2.66 -17.17 -56.42
N ILE A 580 1.62 -16.85 -55.64
CA ILE A 580 0.59 -17.81 -55.22
C ILE A 580 -0.56 -17.73 -56.23
N SER A 581 -0.69 -18.75 -57.09
CA SER A 581 -1.80 -18.88 -58.03
C SER A 581 -3.06 -19.37 -57.31
N VAL A 582 -4.05 -18.49 -57.17
CA VAL A 582 -5.42 -18.85 -56.76
C VAL A 582 -6.24 -19.07 -58.04
N SER A 583 -6.83 -20.27 -58.16
CA SER A 583 -7.63 -20.72 -59.31
C SER A 583 -9.13 -20.63 -59.05
#